data_AF-A0A1E1GIK7-F1
#
_entry.id   AF-A0A1E1GIK7-F1
#
_cell.length_a   1.000
_cell.length_b   1.000
_cell.length_c   1.000
_cell.angle_alpha   90.00
_cell.angle_beta   90.00
_cell.angle_gamma   90.00
#
_symmetry.space_group_name_H-M   'P 1'
#
loop_
_entity.id
_entity.type
_entity.pdbx_description
1 polymer ?
#
loop_
_entity_poly.entity_id
_entity_poly.type
_entity_poly.pdbx_seq_one_letter_code
_entity_poly.pdbx_strand_id
1 'polypeptide(L)'
;MLVIMFVVLLSLVLVVGLYLGEFVLSVKDYNVFKVFSFESGFKSVGMVHCAFSIHFFIMMLMFVVFDLEVVMLVGLVVVDKVYYVVFYMLFFFVVGGFLMEWYFGKLVWLI
;
A
#
# COMPACT_ATOMS: atom_id res chain seq x y z
N MET A 1 -26.89 -6.16 6.83
CA MET A 1 -26.64 -4.76 6.40
C MET A 1 -26.59 -3.79 7.58
N LEU A 2 -27.61 -3.76 8.47
CA LEU A 2 -27.63 -2.89 9.66
C LEU A 2 -26.45 -3.11 10.62
N VAL A 3 -26.06 -4.37 10.86
CA VAL A 3 -24.89 -4.69 11.72
C VAL A 3 -23.59 -4.12 11.16
N ILE A 4 -23.40 -4.19 9.84
CA ILE A 4 -22.20 -3.65 9.18
C ILE A 4 -22.18 -2.13 9.30
N MET A 5 -23.32 -1.47 9.06
CA MET A 5 -23.45 -0.02 9.23
C MET A 5 -23.16 0.43 10.67
N PHE A 6 -23.63 -0.33 11.66
CA PHE A 6 -23.37 -0.06 13.07
C PHE A 6 -21.89 -0.18 13.43
N VAL A 7 -21.21 -1.23 12.96
CA VAL A 7 -19.78 -1.43 13.20
C VAL A 7 -18.93 -0.31 12.59
N VAL A 8 -19.26 0.12 11.36
CA VAL A 8 -18.56 1.22 10.68
C VAL A 8 -18.79 2.56 11.38
N LEU A 9 -20.03 2.83 11.82
CA LEU A 9 -20.31 4.06 12.57
C LEU A 9 -19.57 4.07 13.92
N LEU A 10 -19.55 2.94 14.62
CA LEU A 10 -18.88 2.84 15.90
C LEU A 10 -17.36 3.01 15.76
N SER A 11 -16.74 2.43 14.74
CA SER A 11 -15.30 2.61 14.50
C SER A 11 -14.94 4.06 14.15
N LEU A 12 -15.76 4.73 13.34
CA LEU A 12 -15.56 6.16 13.02
C LEU A 12 -15.70 7.05 14.26
N VAL A 13 -16.73 6.82 15.08
CA VAL A 13 -16.94 7.57 16.33
C VAL A 13 -15.76 7.39 17.28
N LEU A 14 -15.21 6.17 17.39
CA LEU A 14 -14.04 5.92 18.22
C LEU A 14 -12.80 6.64 17.70
N VAL A 15 -12.50 6.57 16.40
CA VAL A 15 -11.32 7.24 15.83
C VAL A 15 -11.41 8.76 16.02
N VAL A 16 -12.57 9.35 15.71
CA VAL A 16 -12.77 10.80 15.88
C VAL A 16 -12.76 11.19 17.36
N GLY A 17 -13.40 10.40 18.22
CA GLY A 17 -13.43 10.65 19.66
C GLY A 17 -12.05 10.63 20.30
N LEU A 18 -11.22 9.64 19.94
CA LEU A 18 -9.84 9.55 20.43
C LEU A 18 -8.97 10.70 19.90
N TYR A 19 -9.09 11.04 18.61
CA TYR A 19 -8.34 12.15 18.02
C TYR A 19 -8.69 13.50 18.67
N LEU A 20 -9.99 13.76 18.90
CA LEU A 20 -10.44 14.97 19.59
C LEU A 20 -10.03 14.96 21.07
N GLY A 21 -10.09 13.80 21.73
CA GLY A 21 -9.62 13.61 23.10
C GLY A 21 -8.16 14.01 23.25
N GLU A 22 -7.28 13.47 22.40
CA GLU A 22 -5.86 13.85 22.36
C GLU A 22 -5.68 15.34 22.07
N PHE A 23 -6.42 15.90 21.12
CA PHE A 23 -6.28 17.32 20.76
C PHE A 23 -6.63 18.28 21.92
N VAL A 24 -7.60 17.90 22.75
CA VAL A 24 -8.07 18.69 23.91
C VAL A 24 -7.21 18.46 25.15
N LEU A 25 -6.78 17.23 25.41
CA LEU A 25 -6.02 16.88 26.61
C LEU A 25 -4.51 17.17 26.48
N SER A 26 -3.98 17.24 25.26
CA SER A 26 -2.55 17.42 25.02
C SER A 26 -2.08 18.84 25.36
N VAL A 27 -0.99 18.93 26.12
CA VAL A 27 -0.26 20.19 26.37
C VAL A 27 0.59 20.53 25.14
N LYS A 28 0.25 21.62 24.46
CA LYS A 28 0.91 22.05 23.22
C LYS A 28 2.01 23.06 23.51
N ASP A 29 3.26 22.62 23.41
CA ASP A 29 4.44 23.49 23.40
C ASP A 29 4.91 23.77 21.97
N TYR A 30 4.96 25.04 21.59
CA TYR A 30 5.35 25.50 20.25
C TYR A 30 6.83 25.91 20.17
N ASN A 31 7.71 25.24 20.94
CA ASN A 31 9.14 25.52 20.89
C ASN A 31 9.69 25.24 19.49
N VAL A 32 10.46 26.19 18.94
CA VAL A 32 11.00 26.11 17.57
C VAL A 32 11.79 24.83 17.33
N PHE A 33 12.58 24.37 18.31
CA PHE A 33 13.33 23.11 18.23
C PHE A 33 12.46 21.84 18.24
N LYS A 34 11.23 21.91 18.78
CA LYS A 34 10.26 20.81 18.78
C LYS A 34 9.47 20.75 17.47
N VAL A 35 9.31 21.89 16.80
CA VAL A 35 8.56 22.01 15.54
C VAL A 35 9.46 21.78 14.31
N PHE A 36 10.79 21.93 14.46
CA PHE A 36 11.74 21.64 13.39
C PHE A 36 11.80 20.15 13.04
N SER A 37 12.02 19.85 11.75
CA SER A 37 12.29 18.49 11.29
C SER A 37 13.52 17.91 11.98
N PHE A 38 13.40 16.67 12.46
CA PHE A 38 14.49 15.99 13.14
C PHE A 38 15.57 15.53 12.14
N GLU A 39 16.77 16.10 12.26
CA GLU A 39 17.96 15.65 11.55
C GLU A 39 19.16 15.62 12.52
N SER A 40 19.00 14.87 13.62
CA SER A 40 20.02 14.73 14.67
C SER A 40 20.53 16.06 15.26
N GLY A 41 19.64 17.05 15.40
CA GLY A 41 19.97 18.38 15.93
C GLY A 41 20.53 19.37 14.89
N PHE A 42 20.68 18.95 13.64
CA PHE A 42 21.05 19.83 12.54
C PHE A 42 19.82 20.41 11.84
N LYS A 43 20.01 21.56 11.20
CA LYS A 43 18.99 22.11 10.28
C LYS A 43 18.93 21.19 9.07
N SER A 44 17.72 20.77 8.69
CA SER A 44 17.57 19.82 7.60
C SER A 44 18.20 20.33 6.30
N VAL A 45 19.21 19.62 5.79
CA VAL A 45 19.94 20.02 4.58
C VAL A 45 19.41 19.23 3.40
N GLY A 46 18.33 19.72 2.80
CA GLY A 46 17.79 19.12 1.59
C GLY A 46 16.37 19.56 1.28
N MET A 47 16.01 19.49 0.00
CA MET A 47 14.60 19.45 -0.38
C MET A 47 14.07 18.07 -0.02
N VAL A 48 12.90 18.00 0.61
CA VAL A 48 12.21 16.72 0.90
C VAL A 48 11.95 15.90 -0.37
N HIS A 49 11.97 16.57 -1.54
CA HIS A 49 11.71 16.01 -2.87
C HIS A 49 13.01 15.64 -3.59
N CYS A 50 13.92 14.94 -2.93
CA CYS A 50 15.05 14.31 -3.63
C CYS A 50 14.54 13.21 -4.56
N ALA A 51 15.18 13.05 -5.71
CA ALA A 51 14.88 11.97 -6.64
C ALA A 51 15.04 10.63 -5.90
N PHE A 52 13.92 9.95 -5.69
CA PHE A 52 13.89 8.65 -5.06
C PHE A 52 14.37 7.57 -6.04
N SER A 53 14.81 6.42 -5.53
CA SER A 53 15.34 5.39 -6.42
C SER A 53 14.25 4.84 -7.33
N ILE A 54 14.58 4.71 -8.61
CA ILE A 54 13.66 4.22 -9.67
C ILE A 54 13.17 2.79 -9.36
N HIS A 55 13.90 2.04 -8.56
CA HIS A 55 13.53 0.70 -8.11
C HIS A 55 12.14 0.66 -7.46
N PHE A 56 11.81 1.61 -6.59
CA PHE A 56 10.49 1.64 -5.95
C PHE A 56 9.36 1.94 -6.94
N PHE A 57 9.64 2.72 -7.99
CA PHE A 57 8.69 2.96 -9.06
C PHE A 57 8.42 1.69 -9.88
N ILE A 58 9.46 0.91 -10.20
CA ILE A 58 9.32 -0.36 -10.91
C ILE A 58 8.52 -1.37 -10.06
N MET A 59 8.79 -1.46 -8.75
CA MET A 59 8.03 -2.33 -7.85
C MET A 59 6.55 -1.94 -7.78
N MET A 60 6.24 -0.64 -7.75
CA MET A 60 4.86 -0.15 -7.73
C MET A 60 4.14 -0.46 -9.04
N LEU A 61 4.80 -0.27 -10.19
CA LEU A 61 4.22 -0.66 -11.49
C LEU A 61 3.94 -2.16 -11.57
N MET A 62 4.89 -3.01 -11.14
CA MET A 62 4.67 -4.47 -11.14
C MET A 62 3.50 -4.83 -10.22
N PHE A 63 3.40 -4.23 -9.03
CA PHE A 63 2.27 -4.45 -8.12
C PHE A 63 0.92 -4.12 -8.78
N VAL A 64 0.80 -3.00 -9.47
CA VAL A 64 -0.45 -2.60 -10.14
C VAL A 64 -0.85 -3.61 -11.23
N VAL A 65 0.11 -4.11 -12.00
CA VAL A 65 -0.16 -5.11 -13.04
C VAL A 65 -0.59 -6.43 -12.41
N PHE A 66 0.12 -6.92 -11.39
CA PHE A 66 -0.24 -8.16 -10.69
C PHE A 66 -1.59 -8.07 -9.97
N ASP A 67 -1.94 -6.91 -9.40
CA ASP A 67 -3.24 -6.72 -8.73
C ASP A 67 -4.40 -6.87 -9.74
N LEU A 68 -4.26 -6.30 -10.94
CA LEU A 68 -5.24 -6.47 -12.01
C LEU A 68 -5.37 -7.94 -12.46
N GLU A 69 -4.25 -8.66 -12.56
CA GLU A 69 -4.24 -10.09 -12.89
C GLU A 69 -4.94 -10.95 -11.83
N VAL A 70 -4.72 -10.65 -10.55
CA VAL A 70 -5.39 -11.32 -9.44
C VAL A 70 -6.90 -11.03 -9.46
N VAL A 71 -7.33 -9.79 -9.72
CA VAL A 71 -8.75 -9.45 -9.88
C VAL A 71 -9.38 -10.26 -11.00
N MET A 72 -8.70 -10.44 -12.14
CA MET A 72 -9.17 -11.29 -13.24
C MET A 72 -9.28 -12.77 -12.83
N LEU A 73 -8.28 -13.30 -12.11
CA LEU A 73 -8.31 -14.68 -11.61
C LEU A 73 -9.46 -14.92 -10.64
N VAL A 74 -9.67 -14.02 -9.68
CA VAL A 74 -10.78 -14.11 -8.72
C VAL A 74 -12.12 -14.03 -9.44
N GLY A 75 -12.24 -13.15 -10.44
CA GLY A 75 -13.43 -13.06 -11.28
C GLY A 75 -13.79 -14.40 -11.93
N LEU A 76 -12.80 -15.13 -12.46
CA LEU A 76 -13.01 -16.42 -13.11
C LEU A 76 -13.37 -17.55 -12.13
N VAL A 77 -12.91 -17.50 -10.88
CA VAL A 77 -13.27 -18.49 -9.85
C VAL A 77 -14.77 -18.45 -9.51
N VAL A 78 -15.40 -17.28 -9.63
CA VAL A 78 -16.83 -17.10 -9.34
C VAL A 78 -17.73 -17.63 -10.48
N VAL A 79 -17.20 -17.79 -11.70
CA VAL A 79 -17.96 -18.27 -12.86
C VAL A 79 -18.06 -19.80 -12.85
N ASP A 80 -19.02 -20.33 -13.61
CA ASP A 80 -19.24 -21.76 -13.79
C ASP A 80 -17.98 -22.56 -14.15
N LYS A 81 -18.03 -23.84 -13.79
CA LYS A 81 -16.99 -24.86 -14.04
C LYS A 81 -16.54 -24.98 -15.51
N VAL A 82 -17.30 -24.40 -16.44
CA VAL A 82 -16.97 -24.40 -17.87
C VAL A 82 -15.68 -23.61 -18.15
N TYR A 83 -15.32 -22.64 -17.29
CA TYR A 83 -14.18 -21.75 -17.51
C TYR A 83 -12.87 -22.20 -16.84
N TYR A 84 -12.79 -23.43 -16.31
CA TYR A 84 -11.54 -23.92 -15.69
C TYR A 84 -10.35 -23.90 -16.63
N VAL A 85 -10.56 -24.18 -17.93
CA VAL A 85 -9.48 -24.13 -18.93
C VAL A 85 -8.92 -22.71 -19.04
N VAL A 86 -9.79 -21.69 -19.07
CA VAL A 86 -9.38 -20.27 -19.14
C VAL A 86 -8.68 -19.86 -17.86
N PHE A 87 -9.17 -20.32 -16.70
CA PHE A 87 -8.53 -20.08 -15.41
C PHE A 87 -7.09 -20.63 -15.38
N TYR A 88 -6.88 -21.90 -15.77
CA TYR A 88 -5.53 -22.48 -15.77
C TYR A 88 -4.60 -21.79 -16.77
N MET A 89 -5.10 -21.42 -17.96
CA MET A 89 -4.29 -20.69 -18.95
C MET A 89 -3.83 -19.33 -18.41
N LEU A 90 -4.73 -18.56 -17.79
CA LEU A 90 -4.38 -17.29 -17.16
C LEU A 90 -3.47 -17.48 -15.96
N PHE A 91 -3.71 -18.49 -15.12
CA PHE A 91 -2.86 -18.79 -13.97
C PHE A 91 -1.42 -19.07 -14.40
N PHE A 92 -1.21 -19.92 -15.42
CA PHE A 92 0.12 -20.19 -15.95
C PHE A 92 0.76 -18.96 -16.61
N PHE A 93 -0.04 -18.10 -17.26
CA PHE A 93 0.45 -16.83 -17.81
C PHE A 93 1.00 -15.91 -16.70
N VAL A 94 0.25 -15.71 -15.62
CA VAL A 94 0.64 -14.90 -14.47
C VAL A 94 1.91 -15.44 -13.80
N VAL A 95 1.94 -16.75 -13.54
CA VAL A 95 3.12 -17.41 -12.94
C VAL A 95 4.35 -17.31 -13.86
N GLY A 96 4.16 -17.48 -15.17
CA GLY A 96 5.23 -17.34 -16.16
C GLY A 96 5.79 -15.92 -16.21
N GLY A 97 4.92 -14.91 -16.19
CA GLY A 97 5.31 -13.49 -16.12
C GLY A 97 6.13 -13.19 -14.86
N PHE A 98 5.67 -13.68 -13.70
CA PHE A 98 6.40 -13.53 -12.45
C PHE A 98 7.79 -14.18 -12.47
N LEU A 99 7.91 -15.41 -12.97
CA LEU A 99 9.19 -16.10 -13.10
C LEU A 99 10.14 -15.37 -14.05
N MET A 100 9.62 -14.83 -15.15
CA MET A 100 10.39 -14.01 -16.09
C MET A 100 10.96 -12.78 -15.39
N GLU A 101 10.13 -12.02 -14.67
CA GLU A 101 10.56 -10.79 -13.97
C GLU A 101 11.59 -11.06 -12.88
N TRP A 102 11.46 -12.19 -12.18
CA TRP A 102 12.47 -12.64 -11.22
C TRP A 102 13.78 -12.94 -11.91
N TYR A 103 13.76 -13.67 -13.03
CA TYR A 103 14.98 -13.97 -13.78
C TYR A 103 15.70 -12.70 -14.28
N PHE A 104 14.95 -11.65 -14.64
CA PHE A 104 15.53 -10.35 -15.01
C PHE A 104 16.07 -9.53 -13.84
N GLY A 105 15.96 -10.02 -12.60
CA GLY A 105 16.51 -9.37 -11.42
C GLY A 105 15.80 -8.07 -11.04
N LYS A 106 14.64 -7.75 -11.64
CA LYS A 106 13.86 -6.54 -11.33
C LYS A 106 13.33 -6.53 -9.90
N LEU A 107 13.19 -7.72 -9.31
CA LEU A 107 12.73 -7.95 -7.94
C LEU A 107 13.88 -7.98 -6.91
N VAL A 108 15.14 -8.01 -7.36
CA VAL A 108 16.29 -8.14 -6.48
C VAL A 108 16.72 -6.76 -6.03
N TRP A 109 16.69 -6.55 -4.72
CA TRP A 109 17.30 -5.38 -4.11
C TRP A 109 18.81 -5.60 -4.00
N LEU A 110 19.58 -4.95 -4.87
CA LEU A 110 21.00 -4.71 -4.61
C LEU A 110 21.07 -3.49 -3.68
N ILE A 111 21.40 -3.76 -2.41
CA ILE A 111 21.89 -2.75 -1.46
C ILE A 111 23.19 -2.16 -1.99
#